data_AF-A0A1V1PF55-F1
#
_entry.id   AF-A0A1V1PF55-F1
#
_cell.length_a   1.000
_cell.length_b   1.000
_cell.length_c   1.000
_cell.angle_alpha   90.00
_cell.angle_beta   90.00
_cell.angle_gamma   90.00
#
_symmetry.space_group_name_H-M   'P 1'
#
loop_
_entity.id
_entity.type
_entity.pdbx_description
1 polymer ?
#
loop_
_entity_poly.entity_id
_entity_poly.type
_entity_poly.pdbx_seq_one_letter_code
_entity_poly.pdbx_strand_id
1 'polypeptide(L)'
;MVSAIEFSFKKLSSHLYNGFVKQNSVFIATPEKAMADALYFVSIGRYAIDFSAIDFSAFDLEVIKNILDFFPARTQKLWSAHASI
;
A
#
# COMPACT_ATOMS: atom_id res chain seq x y z
N MET A 1 13.96 -24.41 26.41
CA MET A 1 13.01 -24.97 25.42
C MET A 1 12.58 -23.82 24.53
N VAL A 2 13.04 -23.78 23.28
CA VAL A 2 12.57 -22.77 22.31
C VAL A 2 11.25 -23.29 21.76
N SER A 3 10.18 -22.53 21.94
CA SER A 3 8.88 -22.81 21.32
C SER A 3 9.06 -22.91 19.81
N ALA A 4 8.44 -23.91 19.18
CA ALA A 4 8.49 -24.08 17.73
C ALA A 4 8.12 -22.77 17.01
N ILE A 5 8.89 -22.38 16.00
CA ILE A 5 8.61 -21.19 15.20
C ILE A 5 7.52 -21.57 14.20
N GLU A 6 6.34 -20.96 14.33
CA GLU A 6 5.22 -21.14 13.39
C GLU A 6 5.22 -20.02 12.34
N PHE A 7 5.03 -20.41 11.07
CA PHE A 7 4.90 -19.48 9.95
C PHE A 7 3.51 -19.57 9.34
N SER A 8 2.88 -18.41 9.09
CA SER A 8 1.60 -18.32 8.39
C SER A 8 1.79 -17.56 7.08
N PHE A 9 1.44 -18.20 5.97
CA PHE A 9 1.47 -17.59 4.64
C PHE A 9 0.05 -17.25 4.19
N LYS A 10 -0.12 -16.09 3.56
CA LYS A 10 -1.39 -15.70 2.93
C LYS A 10 -1.13 -15.38 1.47
N LYS A 11 -1.94 -15.96 0.59
CA LYS A 11 -1.92 -15.63 -0.83
C LYS A 11 -2.57 -14.27 -1.04
N LEU A 12 -1.85 -13.33 -1.64
CA LEU A 12 -2.42 -12.09 -2.13
C LEU A 12 -3.20 -12.35 -3.42
N SER A 13 -4.29 -11.63 -3.60
CA SER A 13 -4.99 -11.62 -4.88
C SER A 13 -4.08 -11.08 -5.98
N SER A 14 -4.11 -11.66 -7.18
CA SER A 14 -3.24 -11.25 -8.29
C SER A 14 -3.45 -9.79 -8.69
N HIS A 15 -4.69 -9.29 -8.62
CA HIS A 15 -4.99 -7.88 -8.93
C HIS A 15 -4.42 -6.89 -7.89
N LEU A 16 -4.06 -7.36 -6.68
CA LEU A 16 -3.37 -6.55 -5.67
C LEU A 16 -1.84 -6.54 -5.87
N TYR A 17 -1.32 -7.43 -6.72
CA TYR A 17 0.09 -7.52 -7.09
C TYR A 17 0.39 -6.66 -8.34
N ASN A 18 0.03 -5.38 -8.24
CA ASN A 18 0.27 -4.36 -9.27
C ASN A 18 1.28 -3.31 -8.77
N GLY A 19 1.80 -2.45 -9.65
CA GLY A 19 2.68 -1.34 -9.25
C GLY A 19 4.04 -1.77 -8.71
N PHE A 20 4.60 -2.89 -9.22
CA PHE A 20 5.95 -3.34 -8.91
C PHE A 20 6.84 -3.26 -10.14
N VAL A 21 8.09 -2.82 -9.96
CA VAL A 21 9.13 -2.83 -10.98
C VAL A 21 10.18 -3.86 -10.61
N LYS A 22 10.58 -4.69 -11.57
CA LYS A 22 11.66 -5.65 -11.38
C LYS A 22 13.00 -4.96 -11.56
N GLN A 23 13.80 -4.88 -10.50
CA GLN A 23 15.16 -4.32 -10.51
C GLN A 23 16.09 -5.29 -9.78
N ASN A 24 17.24 -5.61 -10.38
CA ASN A 24 18.24 -6.51 -9.80
C ASN A 24 17.66 -7.85 -9.30
N SER A 25 16.74 -8.43 -10.08
CA SER A 25 16.02 -9.68 -9.75
C SER A 25 15.06 -9.61 -8.55
N VAL A 26 14.79 -8.42 -8.01
CA VAL A 26 13.82 -8.18 -6.94
C VAL A 26 12.66 -7.33 -7.48
N PHE A 27 11.45 -7.54 -6.97
CA PHE A 27 10.31 -6.68 -7.26
C PHE A 27 10.23 -5.58 -6.20
N ILE A 28 10.33 -4.32 -6.64
CA ILE A 28 10.28 -3.14 -5.79
C ILE A 28 8.96 -2.41 -6.09
N ALA A 29 8.21 -2.07 -5.05
CA ALA A 29 7.00 -1.27 -5.20
C ALA A 29 7.36 0.12 -5.76
N THR A 30 6.57 0.64 -6.69
CA THR A 30 6.66 2.05 -7.05
C THR A 30 6.24 2.92 -5.86
N PRO A 31 6.60 4.21 -5.82
CA PRO A 31 6.11 5.12 -4.78
C PRO A 31 4.59 5.07 -4.60
N GLU A 32 3.84 5.05 -5.70
CA GLU A 32 2.37 5.00 -5.71
C GLU A 32 1.84 3.72 -5.09
N LYS A 33 2.46 2.58 -5.42
CA LYS A 33 2.12 1.28 -4.85
C LYS A 33 2.43 1.24 -3.36
N ALA A 34 3.60 1.72 -2.95
CA ALA A 34 3.99 1.78 -1.55
C ALA A 34 3.01 2.63 -0.73
N MET A 35 2.55 3.76 -1.29
CA MET A 35 1.54 4.61 -0.65
C MET A 35 0.18 3.89 -0.54
N ALA A 36 -0.29 3.23 -1.61
CA ALA A 36 -1.53 2.45 -1.58
C ALA A 36 -1.48 1.30 -0.55
N ASP A 37 -0.36 0.59 -0.46
CA ASP A 37 -0.14 -0.47 0.53
C ASP A 37 -0.14 0.09 1.96
N ALA A 38 0.52 1.23 2.19
CA ALA A 38 0.51 1.90 3.48
C ALA A 38 -0.91 2.31 3.89
N LEU A 39 -1.69 2.92 2.98
CA LEU A 39 -3.10 3.26 3.21
C LEU A 39 -3.93 2.03 3.56
N TYR A 40 -3.70 0.90 2.91
CA TYR A 40 -4.37 -0.34 3.27
C TYR A 40 -4.06 -0.75 4.71
N PHE A 41 -2.79 -0.76 5.10
CA PHE A 41 -2.41 -1.11 6.46
C PHE A 41 -2.96 -0.14 7.52
N VAL A 42 -3.01 1.15 7.21
CA VAL A 42 -3.66 2.15 8.06
C VAL A 42 -5.16 1.87 8.17
N SER A 43 -5.85 1.59 7.06
CA SER A 43 -7.29 1.30 7.04
C SER A 43 -7.70 0.07 7.86
N ILE A 44 -6.73 -0.81 8.18
CA ILE A 44 -6.94 -2.01 9.00
C ILE A 44 -6.35 -1.88 10.42
N GLY A 45 -5.88 -0.70 10.80
CA GLY A 45 -5.28 -0.41 12.11
C GLY A 45 -3.95 -1.12 12.36
N ARG A 46 -3.20 -1.45 11.31
CA ARG A 46 -1.91 -2.17 11.40
C ARG A 46 -0.70 -1.27 11.14
N TYR A 47 -0.92 -0.01 10.78
CA TYR A 47 0.14 0.94 10.52
C TYR A 47 -0.32 2.35 10.90
N ALA A 48 0.60 3.17 11.39
CA ALA A 48 0.40 4.59 11.64
C ALA A 48 1.25 5.37 10.63
N ILE A 49 0.63 6.32 9.94
CA ILE A 49 1.30 7.18 8.96
C ILE A 49 1.07 8.64 9.33
N ASP A 50 2.13 9.44 9.29
CA ASP A 50 2.04 10.89 9.42
C ASP A 50 1.88 11.49 8.03
N PHE A 51 0.64 11.78 7.63
CA PHE A 51 0.35 12.38 6.33
C PHE A 51 0.95 13.78 6.17
N SER A 52 1.25 14.49 7.27
CA SER A 52 1.86 15.82 7.19
C SER A 52 3.34 15.79 6.81
N ALA A 53 3.99 14.64 7.02
CA ALA A 53 5.39 14.41 6.67
C ALA A 53 5.59 13.88 5.24
N ILE A 54 4.51 13.65 4.49
CA ILE A 54 4.56 13.11 3.13
C ILE A 54 4.65 14.26 2.13
N ASP A 55 5.68 14.22 1.28
CA ASP A 55 5.74 15.08 0.10
C ASP A 55 4.90 14.48 -1.03
N PHE A 56 3.66 14.98 -1.16
CA PHE A 56 2.74 14.50 -2.18
C PHE A 56 3.15 14.87 -3.61
N SER A 57 4.11 15.78 -3.80
CA SER A 57 4.62 16.13 -5.14
C SER A 57 5.46 15.02 -5.76
N ALA A 58 5.93 14.06 -4.94
CA ALA A 58 6.72 12.92 -5.38
C ALA A 58 5.89 11.78 -6.00
N PHE A 59 4.56 11.91 -6.09
CA PHE A 59 3.66 10.86 -6.57
C PHE A 59 2.86 11.29 -7.79
N ASP A 60 2.55 10.33 -8.65
CA ASP A 60 1.43 10.46 -9.58
C ASP A 60 0.11 10.07 -8.89
N LEU A 61 -0.71 11.07 -8.58
CA LEU A 61 -1.97 10.88 -7.85
C LEU A 61 -3.02 10.09 -8.64
N GLU A 62 -3.00 10.15 -9.98
CA GLU A 62 -3.92 9.37 -10.82
C GLU A 62 -3.53 7.90 -10.82
N VAL A 63 -2.22 7.61 -10.84
CA VAL A 63 -1.73 6.24 -10.68
C VAL A 63 -2.09 5.67 -9.31
N ILE A 64 -1.99 6.46 -8.24
CA ILE A 64 -2.45 6.02 -6.90
C ILE A 64 -3.94 5.66 -6.93
N LYS A 65 -4.79 6.51 -7.50
CA LYS A 65 -6.24 6.25 -7.62
C LYS A 65 -6.50 4.94 -8.36
N ASN A 66 -5.87 4.75 -9.53
CA ASN A 66 -6.01 3.53 -10.32
C ASN A 66 -5.58 2.26 -9.56
N ILE A 67 -4.53 2.35 -8.75
CA ILE A 67 -4.10 1.23 -7.89
C ILE A 67 -5.14 0.96 -6.80
N LEU A 68 -5.67 2.01 -6.17
CA LEU A 68 -6.65 1.94 -5.07
C LEU A 68 -8.02 1.37 -5.50
N ASP A 69 -8.36 1.41 -6.78
CA ASP A 69 -9.59 0.80 -7.30
C ASP A 69 -9.67 -0.71 -7.01
N PHE A 70 -8.52 -1.38 -6.88
CA PHE A 70 -8.45 -2.80 -6.52
C PHE A 70 -8.53 -3.06 -5.00
N PHE A 71 -8.48 -2.01 -4.17
CA PHE A 71 -8.49 -2.12 -2.71
C PHE A 71 -9.90 -2.01 -2.12
N PRO A 72 -10.14 -2.46 -0.88
CA PRO A 72 -11.43 -2.32 -0.22
C PRO A 72 -11.87 -0.85 -0.10
N ALA A 73 -13.18 -0.61 -0.15
CA ALA A 73 -13.77 0.73 -0.08
C ALA A 73 -13.31 1.58 1.12
N ARG A 74 -12.96 0.95 2.26
CA ARG A 74 -12.40 1.68 3.41
C ARG A 74 -11.04 2.33 3.11
N THR A 75 -10.21 1.68 2.29
CA THR A 75 -8.89 2.19 1.90
C THR A 75 -9.07 3.36 0.93
N GLN A 76 -9.99 3.23 -0.02
CA GLN A 76 -10.35 4.31 -0.95
C GLN A 76 -10.91 5.53 -0.21
N LYS A 77 -11.78 5.32 0.80
CA LYS A 77 -12.30 6.42 1.64
C LYS A 77 -11.20 7.13 2.42
N LEU A 78 -10.23 6.38 2.95
CA LEU A 78 -9.08 6.97 3.65
C LEU A 78 -8.26 7.86 2.72
N TRP A 79 -8.04 7.42 1.48
CA TRP A 79 -7.39 8.23 0.45
C TRP A 79 -8.16 9.53 0.20
N SER A 80 -9.47 9.47 -0.07
CA SER A 80 -10.26 10.67 -0.33
C SER A 80 -10.28 11.69 0.81
N ALA A 81 -10.16 11.24 2.07
CA ALA A 81 -10.12 12.12 3.24
C ALA A 81 -8.79 12.90 3.36
N HIS A 82 -7.69 12.35 2.84
CA HIS A 82 -6.34 12.93 2.97
C HIS A 82 -5.78 13.48 1.66
N ALA A 83 -6.27 13.03 0.51
CA ALA A 83 -5.87 13.49 -0.82
C ALA A 83 -6.67 14.71 -1.31
N SER A 84 -7.32 15.44 -0.41
CA SER A 84 -7.86 16.78 -0.70
C SER A 84 -6.69 17.77 -0.79
N ILE A 85 -5.97 17.70 -1.91
CA ILE A 85 -5.00 18.69 -2.39
C ILE A 85 -5.51 19.20 -3.73
#